data_AF-A0A848UXC8-F1
#
_entry.id   AF-A0A848UXC8-F1
#
_cell.length_a   1.000
_cell.length_b   1.000
_cell.length_c   1.000
_cell.angle_alpha   90.00
_cell.angle_beta   90.00
_cell.angle_gamma   90.00
#
_symmetry.space_group_name_H-M   'P 1'
#
loop_
_entity.id
_entity.type
_entity.pdbx_description
1 polymer ?
#
loop_
_entity_poly.entity_id
_entity_poly.type
_entity_poly.pdbx_seq_one_letter_code
_entity_poly.pdbx_strand_id
1 'polypeptide(L)'
;GVACKQFCQELRSQGIQYDQMMVTPTPLNSFLWHGIVKTETGYYFGTYSLFDERESIEFYFEPSANNLLSVIEKSEKGKQYLSYTQDFPLIVGDGEDVKIYAVKFGPINYFGAPQFVYPMCLNLNDDSGYQCSIEHTPCPKGPVKDFGQLFRRIAGI
;
A
#
# COMPACT_ATOMS: atom_id res chain seq x y z
N GLY A 1 19.38 5.36 3.13
CA GLY A 1 19.58 6.18 1.91
C GLY A 1 18.98 7.56 2.08
N VAL A 2 19.16 8.46 1.11
CA VAL A 2 18.64 9.84 1.14
C VAL A 2 17.12 9.87 1.30
N ALA A 3 16.39 9.09 0.50
CA ALA A 3 14.93 9.00 0.59
C ALA A 3 14.44 8.59 1.99
N CYS A 4 15.04 7.57 2.61
CA CYS A 4 14.70 7.13 3.96
C CYS A 4 14.87 8.24 5.01
N LYS A 5 15.93 9.05 4.91
CA LYS A 5 16.12 10.21 5.80
C LYS A 5 15.03 11.26 5.59
N GLN A 6 14.67 11.54 4.34
CA GLN A 6 13.61 12.51 4.03
C GLN A 6 12.27 12.07 4.61
N PHE A 7 11.87 10.81 4.41
CA PHE A 7 10.63 10.28 4.99
C PHE A 7 10.64 10.35 6.52
N CYS A 8 11.74 9.95 7.19
CA CYS A 8 11.83 10.04 8.66
C CYS A 8 11.68 11.49 9.16
N GLN A 9 12.29 12.45 8.47
CA GLN A 9 12.20 13.87 8.84
C GLN A 9 10.77 14.38 8.65
N GLU A 10 10.12 14.02 7.55
CA GLU A 10 8.76 14.48 7.24
C GLU A 10 7.72 13.86 8.18
N LEU A 11 7.83 12.57 8.50
CA LEU A 11 6.95 11.94 9.48
C LEU A 11 7.07 12.60 10.85
N ARG A 12 8.29 12.99 11.23
CA ARG A 12 8.54 13.71 12.49
C ARG A 12 7.98 15.13 12.46
N SER A 13 8.16 15.88 11.37
CA SER A 13 7.64 17.26 11.26
C SER A 13 6.12 17.29 11.26
N GLN A 14 5.47 16.32 10.63
CA GLN A 14 4.02 16.19 10.58
C GLN A 14 3.42 15.50 11.82
N GLY A 15 4.25 15.03 12.77
CA GLY A 15 3.80 14.38 14.00
C GLY A 15 3.16 13.00 13.79
N ILE A 16 3.48 12.33 12.68
CA ILE A 16 2.93 11.01 12.33
C ILE A 16 3.68 9.93 13.11
N GLN A 17 2.97 9.25 14.01
CA GLN A 17 3.47 8.07 14.71
C GLN A 17 3.28 6.83 13.86
N TYR A 18 4.26 5.93 13.87
CA TYR A 18 4.25 4.74 13.03
C TYR A 18 5.00 3.58 13.70
N ASP A 19 4.57 2.36 13.40
CA ASP A 19 5.17 1.13 13.92
C ASP A 19 6.33 0.67 13.04
N GLN A 20 6.13 0.76 11.72
CA GLN A 20 7.09 0.30 10.74
C GLN A 20 7.02 1.18 9.49
N MET A 21 8.16 1.39 8.85
CA MET A 21 8.23 2.09 7.57
C MET A 21 9.05 1.27 6.58
N MET A 22 8.61 1.26 5.34
CA MET A 22 9.35 0.73 4.21
C MET A 22 9.53 1.80 3.14
N VAL A 23 10.75 1.87 2.63
CA VAL A 23 11.13 2.82 1.58
C VAL A 23 11.72 2.03 0.43
N THR A 24 11.00 2.00 -0.69
CA THR A 24 11.37 1.20 -1.88
C THR A 24 11.37 2.09 -3.12
N PRO A 25 12.27 1.84 -4.08
CA PRO A 25 12.23 2.55 -5.36
C PRO A 25 10.94 2.16 -6.10
N THR A 26 10.37 3.12 -6.82
CA THR A 26 9.24 2.86 -7.72
C THR A 26 9.69 2.01 -8.92
N PRO A 27 8.78 1.28 -9.58
CA PRO A 27 9.15 0.43 -10.71
C PRO A 27 9.94 1.17 -11.79
N LEU A 28 10.92 0.47 -12.37
CA LEU A 28 11.70 0.91 -13.54
C LEU A 28 12.59 2.15 -13.33
N ASN A 29 12.84 2.60 -12.10
CA ASN A 29 13.77 3.69 -11.83
C ASN A 29 14.32 3.69 -10.39
N SER A 30 15.35 4.51 -10.13
CA SER A 30 15.95 4.69 -8.80
C SER A 30 15.82 6.14 -8.28
N PHE A 31 15.01 6.96 -8.96
CA PHE A 31 14.89 8.39 -8.70
C PHE A 31 13.67 8.71 -7.83
N LEU A 32 12.56 8.01 -8.06
CA LEU A 32 11.33 8.13 -7.31
C LEU A 32 11.16 6.96 -6.35
N TRP A 33 10.85 7.27 -5.11
CA TRP A 33 10.77 6.31 -4.00
C TRP A 33 9.38 6.35 -3.35
N HIS A 34 8.81 5.18 -3.08
CA HIS A 34 7.64 5.03 -2.22
C HIS A 34 8.07 5.06 -0.76
N GLY A 35 7.30 5.76 0.06
CA GLY A 35 7.30 5.61 1.52
C GLY A 35 5.98 4.98 1.93
N ILE A 36 6.05 3.78 2.50
CA ILE A 36 4.90 3.03 3.01
C ILE A 36 5.07 2.96 4.51
N VAL A 37 4.17 3.58 5.25
CA VAL A 37 4.29 3.79 6.69
C VAL A 37 3.12 3.11 7.36
N LYS A 38 3.40 2.06 8.14
CA LYS A 38 2.43 1.28 8.88
C LYS A 38 2.16 1.93 10.23
N THR A 39 0.89 2.02 10.58
CA THR A 39 0.41 2.51 11.87
C THR A 39 -0.59 1.52 12.46
N GLU A 40 -0.99 1.74 13.71
CA GLU A 40 -1.97 0.90 14.41
C GLU A 40 -3.30 0.77 13.65
N THR A 41 -3.73 1.84 12.97
CA THR A 41 -5.07 1.93 12.34
C THR A 41 -5.04 1.88 10.81
N GLY A 42 -3.87 1.86 10.18
CA GLY A 42 -3.77 1.92 8.72
C GLY A 42 -2.38 2.23 8.19
N TYR A 43 -2.33 2.77 6.98
CA TYR A 43 -1.09 3.03 6.26
C TYR A 43 -1.05 4.43 5.70
N TYR A 44 0.10 5.10 5.82
CA TYR A 44 0.40 6.29 5.02
C TYR A 44 1.25 5.92 3.81
N PHE A 45 0.87 6.50 2.67
CA PHE A 45 1.59 6.36 1.41
C PHE A 45 2.08 7.73 0.95
N GLY A 46 3.38 7.84 0.76
CA GLY A 46 4.02 9.02 0.20
C GLY A 46 4.94 8.63 -0.94
N THR A 47 5.29 9.61 -1.76
CA THR A 47 6.33 9.47 -2.77
C THR A 47 7.33 10.59 -2.65
N TYR A 48 8.60 10.28 -2.85
CA TYR A 48 9.70 11.25 -2.83
C TYR A 48 10.60 11.05 -4.05
N SER A 49 10.80 12.12 -4.84
CA SER A 49 11.74 12.12 -5.95
C SER A 49 13.05 12.77 -5.52
N LEU A 50 14.18 12.28 -6.01
CA LEU A 50 15.46 13.00 -5.90
C LEU A 50 15.46 14.35 -6.62
N PHE A 51 14.49 14.57 -7.51
CA PHE A 51 14.27 15.84 -8.22
C PHE A 51 13.08 16.62 -7.66
N ASP A 52 12.50 16.23 -6.52
CA ASP A 52 11.39 16.97 -5.92
C ASP A 52 11.81 18.41 -5.60
N GLU A 53 11.03 19.36 -6.11
CA GLU A 53 11.09 20.77 -5.71
C GLU A 53 10.11 21.08 -4.56
N ARG A 54 9.29 20.09 -4.17
CA ARG A 54 8.28 20.22 -3.12
C ARG A 54 8.94 20.36 -1.74
N GLU A 55 8.42 21.28 -0.93
CA GLU A 55 8.92 21.55 0.42
C GLU A 55 8.65 20.41 1.40
N SER A 56 7.56 19.64 1.18
CA SER A 56 7.11 18.55 2.04
C SER A 56 6.58 17.36 1.25
N ILE A 57 6.60 16.17 1.87
CA ILE A 57 5.98 14.97 1.30
C ILE A 57 4.51 14.94 1.70
N GLU A 58 3.65 14.91 0.69
CA GLU A 58 2.23 14.63 0.88
C GLU A 58 2.03 13.13 1.15
N PHE A 59 1.33 12.82 2.25
CA PHE A 59 0.97 11.46 2.62
C PHE A 59 -0.54 11.25 2.47
N TYR A 60 -0.90 10.13 1.84
CA TYR A 60 -2.27 9.64 1.79
C TYR A 60 -2.47 8.55 2.83
N PHE A 61 -3.45 8.71 3.71
CA PHE A 61 -3.83 7.70 4.68
C PHE A 61 -4.88 6.76 4.12
N GLU A 62 -4.65 5.45 4.26
CA GLU A 62 -5.63 4.40 3.97
C GLU A 62 -5.88 3.60 5.27
N PRO A 63 -7.13 3.56 5.78
CA PRO A 63 -7.46 2.80 6.96
C PRO A 63 -7.35 1.29 6.70
N SER A 64 -6.91 0.54 7.71
CA SER A 64 -6.83 -0.93 7.65
C SER A 64 -7.66 -1.54 8.78
N ALA A 65 -8.51 -2.51 8.46
CA ALA A 65 -9.30 -3.27 9.42
C ALA A 65 -8.44 -4.31 10.16
N ASN A 66 -7.43 -3.83 10.89
CA ASN A 66 -6.45 -4.66 11.59
C ASN A 66 -7.08 -5.55 12.68
N ASN A 67 -8.26 -5.18 13.19
CA ASN A 67 -9.05 -6.01 14.10
C ASN A 67 -9.42 -7.38 13.49
N LEU A 68 -9.50 -7.49 12.17
CA LEU A 68 -9.82 -8.73 11.46
C LEU A 68 -8.63 -9.69 11.32
N LEU A 69 -7.40 -9.26 11.62
CA LEU A 69 -6.19 -10.10 11.52
C LEU A 69 -6.34 -11.43 12.26
N SER A 70 -6.78 -11.37 13.52
CA SER A 70 -6.98 -12.56 14.36
C SER A 70 -8.03 -13.52 13.82
N VAL A 71 -8.98 -13.04 13.01
CA VAL A 71 -10.00 -13.88 12.36
C VAL A 71 -9.45 -14.48 11.08
N ILE A 72 -8.75 -13.68 10.26
CA ILE A 72 -8.09 -14.13 9.02
C ILE A 72 -7.08 -15.25 9.31
N GLU A 73 -6.31 -15.11 10.39
CA GLU A 73 -5.32 -16.08 10.85
C GLU A 73 -5.93 -17.43 11.28
N LYS A 74 -7.25 -17.53 11.50
CA LYS A 74 -7.89 -18.82 11.80
C LYS A 74 -7.89 -19.73 10.58
N SER A 75 -8.02 -19.16 9.39
CA SER A 75 -8.00 -19.90 8.12
C SER A 75 -6.57 -20.14 7.62
N GLU A 76 -6.30 -21.32 7.07
CA GLU A 76 -4.97 -21.64 6.51
C GLU A 76 -4.64 -20.75 5.30
N LYS A 77 -5.64 -20.47 4.45
CA LYS A 77 -5.51 -19.56 3.30
C LYS A 77 -5.15 -18.14 3.74
N GLY A 78 -5.84 -17.62 4.77
CA GLY A 78 -5.57 -16.30 5.34
C GLY A 78 -4.16 -16.20 5.91
N LYS A 79 -3.72 -17.18 6.71
CA LYS A 79 -2.33 -17.25 7.19
C LYS A 79 -1.32 -17.23 6.04
N GLN A 80 -1.54 -18.07 5.03
CA GLN A 80 -0.65 -18.15 3.87
C GLN A 80 -0.54 -16.79 3.16
N TYR A 81 -1.67 -16.10 2.96
CA TYR A 81 -1.64 -14.80 2.29
C TYR A 81 -1.01 -13.70 3.12
N LEU A 82 -1.32 -13.63 4.41
CA LEU A 82 -0.67 -12.68 5.33
C LEU A 82 0.86 -12.85 5.27
N SER A 83 1.36 -14.08 5.19
CA SER A 83 2.81 -14.32 5.03
C SER A 83 3.38 -13.72 3.73
N TYR A 84 2.63 -13.71 2.63
CA TYR A 84 3.06 -13.09 1.36
C TYR A 84 3.12 -11.56 1.45
N THR A 85 2.33 -10.94 2.33
CA THR A 85 2.34 -9.48 2.52
C THR A 85 3.58 -8.96 3.23
N GLN A 86 4.41 -9.83 3.83
CA GLN A 86 5.64 -9.47 4.55
C GLN A 86 5.41 -8.35 5.58
N ASP A 87 4.41 -8.52 6.44
CA ASP A 87 4.02 -7.59 7.51
C ASP A 87 3.38 -6.27 7.04
N PHE A 88 3.12 -6.10 5.74
CA PHE A 88 2.35 -4.99 5.16
C PHE A 88 1.01 -5.44 4.53
N PRO A 89 0.09 -6.07 5.29
CA PRO A 89 -1.27 -6.33 4.83
C PRO A 89 -2.15 -5.09 5.02
N LEU A 90 -2.73 -4.56 3.94
CA LEU A 90 -3.86 -3.63 4.04
C LEU A 90 -5.15 -4.44 3.96
N ILE A 91 -5.98 -4.34 5.01
CA ILE A 91 -7.23 -5.10 5.12
C ILE A 91 -8.41 -4.16 4.94
N VAL A 92 -9.25 -4.45 3.96
CA VAL A 92 -10.44 -3.66 3.63
C VAL A 92 -11.65 -4.58 3.60
N GLY A 93 -12.69 -4.26 4.37
CA GLY A 93 -13.92 -5.05 4.45
C GLY A 93 -14.64 -4.85 5.78
N ASP A 94 -15.85 -5.40 5.88
CA ASP A 94 -16.77 -5.23 7.01
C ASP A 94 -17.09 -6.54 7.75
N GLY A 95 -16.38 -7.63 7.45
CA GLY A 95 -16.32 -8.83 8.28
C GLY A 95 -16.78 -10.11 7.59
N GLU A 96 -17.70 -10.04 6.63
CA GLU A 96 -18.08 -11.24 5.86
C GLU A 96 -17.10 -11.44 4.70
N ASP A 97 -16.94 -10.41 3.87
CA ASP A 97 -16.00 -10.40 2.75
C ASP A 97 -14.85 -9.43 3.03
N VAL A 98 -13.64 -9.97 3.04
CA VAL A 98 -12.43 -9.21 3.34
C VAL A 98 -11.50 -9.23 2.14
N LYS A 99 -11.02 -8.05 1.75
CA LYS A 99 -9.96 -7.87 0.77
C LYS A 99 -8.66 -7.59 1.50
N ILE A 100 -7.63 -8.38 1.21
CA ILE A 100 -6.29 -8.21 1.75
C ILE A 100 -5.40 -7.79 0.58
N TYR A 101 -4.72 -6.66 0.71
CA TYR A 101 -3.77 -6.15 -0.28
C TYR A 101 -2.34 -6.25 0.25
N ALA A 102 -1.42 -6.70 -0.60
CA ALA A 102 0.01 -6.65 -0.33
C ALA A 102 0.57 -5.26 -0.68
N VAL A 103 0.41 -4.28 0.21
CA VAL A 103 0.77 -2.87 -0.06
C VAL A 103 2.27 -2.59 -0.04
N LYS A 104 3.09 -3.62 0.22
CA LYS A 104 4.55 -3.53 0.16
C LYS A 104 5.12 -3.03 -1.17
N PHE A 105 4.36 -3.17 -2.25
CA PHE A 105 4.73 -2.69 -3.58
C PHE A 105 4.35 -1.23 -3.84
N GLY A 106 3.64 -0.60 -2.91
CA GLY A 106 3.11 0.75 -3.05
C GLY A 106 1.86 0.82 -3.94
N PRO A 107 1.25 2.02 -4.03
CA PRO A 107 0.12 2.27 -4.93
C PRO A 107 0.54 2.24 -6.39
N ILE A 108 -0.38 1.84 -7.28
CA ILE A 108 -0.14 1.82 -8.74
C ILE A 108 -0.32 3.19 -9.41
N ASN A 109 -0.85 4.18 -8.69
CA ASN A 109 -1.00 5.57 -9.13
C ASN A 109 -0.11 6.50 -8.31
N TYR A 110 0.24 7.65 -8.91
CA TYR A 110 1.15 8.63 -8.30
C TYR A 110 0.46 9.93 -7.88
N PHE A 111 -0.81 10.10 -8.24
CA PHE A 111 -1.64 11.26 -7.89
C PHE A 111 -3.01 10.79 -7.38
N GLY A 112 -3.54 11.52 -6.39
CA GLY A 112 -4.82 11.25 -5.76
C GLY A 112 -4.79 10.05 -4.81
N ALA A 113 -5.98 9.60 -4.39
CA ALA A 113 -6.14 8.50 -3.44
C ALA A 113 -5.44 7.22 -3.93
N PRO A 114 -4.72 6.51 -3.04
CA PRO A 114 -3.91 5.36 -3.42
C PRO A 114 -4.79 4.22 -3.94
N GLN A 115 -4.32 3.58 -5.00
CA GLN A 115 -4.98 2.45 -5.64
C GLN A 115 -4.06 1.25 -5.61
N PHE A 116 -4.65 0.10 -5.30
CA PHE A 116 -3.95 -1.18 -5.18
C PHE A 116 -4.59 -2.20 -6.10
N VAL A 117 -3.82 -3.21 -6.50
CA VAL A 117 -4.25 -4.26 -7.42
C VAL A 117 -4.05 -5.64 -6.80
N TYR A 118 -4.75 -6.62 -7.35
CA TYR A 118 -4.66 -8.02 -6.96
C TYR A 118 -4.89 -8.30 -5.46
N PRO A 119 -6.01 -7.82 -4.87
CA PRO A 119 -6.36 -8.24 -3.51
C PRO A 119 -6.61 -9.76 -3.48
N MET A 120 -6.22 -10.41 -2.39
CA MET A 120 -6.88 -11.65 -2.01
C MET A 120 -8.21 -11.31 -1.37
N CYS A 121 -9.28 -11.90 -1.88
CA CYS A 121 -10.53 -11.92 -1.16
C CYS A 121 -10.64 -13.18 -0.31
N LEU A 122 -11.21 -13.03 0.89
CA LEU A 122 -11.53 -14.11 1.79
C LEU A 122 -12.92 -13.87 2.35
N ASN A 123 -13.80 -14.86 2.23
CA ASN A 123 -15.05 -14.88 2.99
C ASN A 123 -14.78 -15.56 4.35
N LEU A 124 -15.01 -14.86 5.46
CA LEU A 124 -14.67 -15.39 6.79
C LEU A 124 -15.67 -16.46 7.30
N ASN A 125 -16.83 -16.60 6.65
CA ASN A 125 -17.87 -17.57 7.01
C ASN A 125 -17.78 -18.87 6.20
N ASP A 126 -16.96 -18.92 5.15
CA ASP A 126 -16.85 -20.07 4.24
C ASP A 126 -15.39 -20.50 4.02
N ASP A 127 -15.00 -21.61 4.66
CA ASP A 127 -13.68 -22.25 4.49
C ASP A 127 -13.45 -22.83 3.08
N SER A 128 -14.50 -22.98 2.26
CA SER A 128 -14.35 -23.49 0.89
C SER A 128 -13.62 -22.49 -0.03
N GLY A 129 -13.64 -21.20 0.33
CA GLY A 129 -12.75 -20.15 -0.17
C GLY A 129 -12.77 -19.93 -1.68
N TYR A 130 -13.96 -19.86 -2.28
CA TYR A 130 -14.15 -19.42 -3.68
C TYR A 130 -15.47 -18.67 -3.89
N GLN A 131 -15.69 -17.56 -3.19
CA GLN A 131 -16.69 -16.59 -3.67
C GLN A 131 -16.15 -15.17 -3.55
N CYS A 132 -15.11 -14.90 -4.32
CA CYS A 132 -14.91 -13.53 -4.79
C CYS A 132 -14.94 -13.62 -6.30
N SER A 133 -16.01 -13.10 -6.90
CA SER A 133 -15.96 -12.73 -8.30
C SER A 133 -14.72 -11.86 -8.47
N ILE A 134 -13.74 -12.32 -9.25
CA ILE A 134 -12.70 -11.43 -9.75
C ILE A 134 -13.48 -10.35 -10.47
N GLU A 135 -13.60 -9.17 -9.86
CA GLU A 135 -14.19 -8.03 -10.55
C GLU A 135 -13.33 -7.80 -11.77
N HIS A 136 -13.83 -8.23 -12.93
CA HIS A 136 -13.26 -7.97 -14.24
C HIS A 136 -13.49 -6.49 -14.62
N THR A 137 -13.40 -5.58 -13.65
CA THR A 137 -13.07 -4.19 -13.94
C THR A 137 -11.75 -4.24 -14.69
N PRO A 138 -11.60 -3.56 -15.83
CA PRO A 138 -10.36 -3.56 -16.60
C PRO A 138 -9.23 -3.03 -15.69
N CYS A 139 -8.52 -3.96 -15.04
CA CYS A 139 -7.37 -3.64 -14.23
C CYS A 139 -6.29 -3.12 -15.18
N PRO A 140 -5.62 -2.01 -14.83
CA PRO A 140 -4.45 -1.57 -15.57
C PRO A 140 -3.47 -2.74 -15.64
N LYS A 141 -3.03 -3.07 -16.87
CA LYS A 141 -2.10 -4.16 -17.12
C LYS A 141 -0.71 -3.72 -16.69
N GLY A 142 -0.34 -3.99 -15.44
CA GLY A 142 1.02 -3.80 -14.94
C GLY A 142 1.10 -3.12 -13.58
N PRO A 143 2.33 -2.87 -13.09
CA PRO A 143 2.57 -2.30 -11.77
C PRO A 143 2.28 -0.79 -11.70
N VAL A 144 1.94 -0.16 -12.82
CA VAL A 144 1.74 1.28 -12.95
C VAL A 144 0.46 1.53 -13.74
N LYS A 145 -0.42 2.38 -13.19
CA LYS A 145 -1.68 2.77 -13.82
C LYS A 145 -1.46 3.70 -15.03
N ASP A 146 -0.56 4.65 -14.87
CA ASP A 146 -0.27 5.71 -15.85
C ASP A 146 1.22 6.05 -15.81
N PHE A 147 1.95 5.67 -16.86
CA PHE A 147 3.38 5.95 -16.97
C PHE A 147 3.67 7.44 -17.16
N GLY A 148 2.76 8.22 -17.75
CA GLY A 148 2.92 9.67 -17.87
C GLY A 148 2.93 10.33 -16.49
N GLN A 149 2.07 9.87 -15.58
CA GLN A 149 2.08 10.29 -14.18
C GLN A 149 3.36 9.86 -13.47
N LEU A 150 3.85 8.64 -13.70
CA LEU A 150 5.13 8.19 -13.15
C LEU A 150 6.26 9.15 -13.56
N PHE A 151 6.38 9.48 -14.85
CA PHE A 151 7.46 10.36 -15.32
C PHE A 151 7.34 11.78 -14.78
N ARG A 152 6.13 12.34 -14.67
CA ARG A 152 5.91 13.65 -14.02
C ARG A 152 6.38 13.63 -12.57
N ARG A 153 5.99 12.58 -11.85
CA ARG A 153 6.37 12.41 -10.45
C ARG A 153 7.88 12.18 -10.30
N ILE A 154 8.52 11.43 -11.19
CA ILE A 154 9.98 11.31 -11.26
C ILE A 154 10.60 12.71 -11.46
N ALA A 155 10.07 13.52 -12.35
CA ALA A 155 10.57 14.88 -12.59
C ALA A 155 10.38 15.85 -11.39
N GLY A 156 9.76 15.40 -10.28
CA GLY A 156 9.54 16.22 -9.09
C GLY A 156 8.30 17.09 -9.13
N ILE A 157 7.41 16.84 -10.10
CA ILE A 157 6.15 17.55 -10.33
C ILE A 157 4.98 16.79 -9.72
#